data_AF-A0A351X6I5-F1
#
_entry.id   AF-A0A351X6I5-F1
#
_cell.length_a   1.000
_cell.length_b   1.000
_cell.length_c   1.000
_cell.angle_alpha   90.00
_cell.angle_beta   90.00
_cell.angle_gamma   90.00
#
_symmetry.space_group_name_H-M   'P 1'
#
loop_
_entity.id
_entity.type
_entity.pdbx_description
1 polymer ?
#
loop_
_entity_poly.entity_id
_entity_poly.type
_entity_poly.pdbx_seq_one_letter_code
_entity_poly.pdbx_strand_id
1 'polypeptide(L)'
;MLKGDPIGMPSCEGGRATGSHVHIARKYNGEWILAEGPLAFNLEGWVAKNGEAAYDGTLTKLGHSIRACVCSDRNSQIQASQQQ
;
A
#
# COMPACT_ATOMS: atom_id res chain seq x y z
N MET A 1 -21.48 -2.97 -1.98
CA MET A 1 -20.38 -2.00 -1.86
C MET A 1 -19.85 -1.75 -3.25
N LEU A 2 -19.75 -0.49 -3.64
CA LEU A 2 -19.11 -0.02 -4.85
C LEU A 2 -17.70 0.48 -4.52
N LYS A 3 -16.88 0.65 -5.54
CA LYS A 3 -15.57 1.32 -5.38
C LYS A 3 -15.80 2.73 -4.83
N GLY A 4 -15.17 3.04 -3.70
CA GLY A 4 -15.24 4.36 -3.06
C GLY A 4 -16.23 4.45 -1.90
N ASP A 5 -17.06 3.44 -1.68
CA ASP A 5 -17.92 3.40 -0.50
C ASP A 5 -17.07 3.36 0.79
N PRO A 6 -17.44 4.12 1.84
CA PRO A 6 -16.78 4.02 3.13
C PRO A 6 -17.04 2.64 3.74
N ILE A 7 -15.97 1.98 4.19
CA ILE A 7 -16.04 0.62 4.75
C ILE A 7 -15.84 0.58 6.26
N GLY A 8 -15.53 1.70 6.90
CA GLY A 8 -15.34 1.79 8.35
C GLY A 8 -14.39 2.89 8.79
N MET A 9 -13.95 2.79 10.05
CA MET A 9 -12.95 3.67 10.66
C MET A 9 -11.70 2.84 11.02
N PRO A 10 -10.48 3.34 10.75
CA PRO A 10 -9.25 2.63 11.13
C PRO A 10 -9.21 2.27 12.62
N SER A 11 -8.62 1.12 12.95
CA SER A 11 -8.37 0.64 14.31
C SER A 11 -9.57 0.12 15.14
N CYS A 12 -10.80 0.09 14.60
CA CYS A 12 -11.96 -0.44 15.34
C CYS A 12 -11.85 -1.92 15.73
N GLU A 13 -11.10 -2.72 14.96
CA GLU A 13 -10.96 -4.17 15.16
C GLU A 13 -9.74 -4.57 16.01
N GLY A 14 -9.05 -3.59 16.62
CA GLY A 14 -7.88 -3.80 17.48
C GLY A 14 -6.58 -4.06 16.73
N GLY A 15 -5.56 -4.58 17.43
CA GLY A 15 -4.22 -4.81 16.90
C GLY A 15 -3.15 -3.86 17.47
N ARG A 16 -1.93 -3.92 16.92
CA ARG A 16 -0.80 -3.07 17.32
C ARG A 16 -0.32 -2.25 16.14
N ALA A 17 -0.25 -0.94 16.30
CA ALA A 17 0.31 0.00 15.33
C ALA A 17 1.24 0.99 16.04
N THR A 18 2.23 1.49 15.31
CA THR A 18 3.15 2.55 15.79
C THR A 18 2.67 3.95 15.42
N GLY A 19 1.61 4.07 14.60
CA GLY A 19 1.07 5.33 14.11
C GLY A 19 -0.28 5.14 13.41
N SER A 20 -0.79 6.24 12.85
CA SER A 20 -2.08 6.28 12.15
C SER A 20 -1.91 5.96 10.66
N HIS A 21 -2.23 4.74 10.26
CA HIS A 21 -2.21 4.29 8.87
C HIS A 21 -3.17 3.11 8.69
N VAL A 22 -3.37 2.68 7.45
CA VAL A 22 -4.17 1.50 7.11
C VAL A 22 -3.29 0.41 6.52
N HIS A 23 -3.61 -0.85 6.83
CA HIS A 23 -3.04 -2.01 6.17
C HIS A 23 -4.03 -2.54 5.15
N ILE A 24 -3.59 -2.70 3.90
CA ILE A 24 -4.37 -3.35 2.84
C ILE A 24 -3.70 -4.65 2.43
N ALA A 25 -4.50 -5.69 2.20
CA ALA A 25 -4.04 -6.99 1.74
C ALA A 25 -5.11 -7.63 0.85
N ARG A 26 -4.69 -8.54 -0.03
CA ARG A 26 -5.61 -9.28 -0.91
C ARG A 26 -5.52 -10.77 -0.60
N LYS A 27 -6.68 -11.42 -0.61
CA LYS A 27 -6.81 -12.87 -0.60
C LYS A 27 -7.65 -13.34 -1.76
N TYR A 28 -7.34 -14.52 -2.28
CA TYR A 28 -8.17 -15.22 -3.25
C TYR A 28 -8.29 -16.68 -2.83
N ASN A 29 -9.53 -17.20 -2.74
CA ASN A 29 -9.82 -18.54 -2.24
C ASN A 29 -9.14 -18.89 -0.90
N GLY A 30 -9.05 -17.92 0.02
CA GLY A 30 -8.43 -18.09 1.33
C GLY A 30 -6.90 -17.92 1.34
N GLU A 31 -6.24 -17.93 0.19
CA GLU A 31 -4.79 -17.76 0.07
C GLU A 31 -4.41 -16.27 -0.02
N TRP A 32 -3.28 -15.93 0.59
CA TRP A 32 -2.71 -14.58 0.52
C TRP A 32 -2.07 -14.33 -0.83
N ILE A 33 -2.37 -13.16 -1.42
CA ILE A 33 -1.69 -12.68 -2.61
C ILE A 33 -0.59 -11.71 -2.17
N LEU A 34 0.62 -11.93 -2.67
CA LEU A 34 1.77 -11.06 -2.41
C LEU A 34 1.53 -9.63 -2.93
N ALA A 35 2.24 -8.67 -2.33
CA ALA A 35 2.16 -7.27 -2.73
C ALA A 35 2.82 -7.02 -4.11
N GLU A 36 3.92 -7.72 -4.39
CA GLU A 36 4.56 -7.83 -5.71
C GLU A 36 4.11 -9.10 -6.45
N GLY A 37 4.41 -9.14 -7.75
CA GLY A 37 4.35 -10.34 -8.59
C GLY A 37 3.52 -10.09 -9.84
N PRO A 38 3.04 -11.15 -10.51
CA PRO A 38 2.15 -11.02 -11.67
C PRO A 38 0.88 -10.21 -11.38
N LEU A 39 0.45 -10.21 -10.11
CA LEU A 39 -0.71 -9.45 -9.62
C LEU A 39 -0.29 -8.34 -8.66
N ALA A 40 0.84 -7.67 -8.86
CA ALA A 40 1.30 -6.59 -7.99
C ALA A 40 0.21 -5.54 -7.72
N PHE A 41 0.24 -4.92 -6.54
CA PHE A 41 -0.62 -3.75 -6.29
C PHE A 41 -0.28 -2.65 -7.29
N ASN A 42 -1.32 -2.07 -7.91
CA ASN A 42 -1.22 -0.90 -8.77
C ASN A 42 -2.10 0.21 -8.20
N LEU A 43 -1.47 1.25 -7.67
CA LEU A 43 -2.10 2.39 -7.03
C LEU A 43 -1.94 3.62 -7.92
N GLU A 44 -2.81 3.76 -8.92
CA GLU A 44 -2.74 4.84 -9.92
C GLU A 44 -1.39 4.90 -10.67
N GLY A 45 -0.90 3.74 -11.10
CA GLY A 45 0.37 3.59 -11.80
C GLY A 45 1.58 3.42 -10.88
N TRP A 46 1.42 3.57 -9.56
CA TRP A 46 2.42 3.16 -8.59
C TRP A 46 2.34 1.65 -8.37
N VAL A 47 3.31 0.93 -8.92
CA VAL A 47 3.38 -0.54 -8.84
C VAL A 47 4.29 -0.96 -7.70
N ALA A 48 3.78 -1.86 -6.85
CA ALA A 48 4.53 -2.37 -5.70
C ALA A 48 5.59 -3.41 -6.10
N LYS A 49 6.76 -3.29 -5.47
CA LYS A 49 7.83 -4.29 -5.46
C LYS A 49 8.27 -4.60 -4.03
N ASN A 50 8.61 -5.85 -3.77
CA ASN A 50 9.14 -6.27 -2.49
C ASN A 50 10.61 -5.84 -2.34
N GLY A 51 11.01 -5.63 -1.09
CA GLY A 51 12.41 -5.55 -0.71
C GLY A 51 12.91 -6.89 -0.17
N GLU A 52 14.12 -6.90 0.37
CA GLU A 52 14.71 -8.09 1.00
C GLU A 52 14.02 -8.47 2.32
N ALA A 53 13.40 -7.49 2.99
CA ALA A 53 12.71 -7.68 4.26
C ALA A 53 11.37 -6.91 4.32
N ALA A 54 10.63 -7.14 5.40
CA ALA A 54 9.43 -6.37 5.70
C ALA A 54 9.75 -4.88 5.78
N TYR A 55 8.86 -4.03 5.25
CA TYR A 55 9.00 -2.58 5.17
C TYR A 55 10.14 -2.04 4.28
N ASP A 56 10.83 -2.90 3.53
CA ASP A 56 11.88 -2.49 2.58
C ASP A 56 11.42 -2.41 1.12
N GLY A 57 10.11 -2.51 0.87
CA GLY A 57 9.54 -2.46 -0.47
C GLY A 57 9.64 -1.09 -1.16
N THR A 58 9.29 -1.05 -2.44
CA THR A 58 9.25 0.17 -3.24
C THR A 58 7.93 0.30 -4.01
N LEU A 59 7.60 1.55 -4.35
CA LEU A 59 6.58 1.87 -5.35
C LEU A 59 7.27 2.49 -6.57
N THR A 60 6.98 1.96 -7.75
CA THR A 60 7.56 2.44 -9.01
C THR A 60 6.49 2.95 -9.96
N LYS A 61 6.70 4.13 -10.54
CA LYS A 61 5.83 4.75 -11.56
C LYS A 61 6.68 5.48 -12.59
N LEU A 62 6.54 5.13 -13.88
CA LEU A 62 7.22 5.80 -15.01
C LEU A 62 8.74 6.00 -14.80
N GLY A 63 9.43 4.99 -14.25
CA GLY A 63 10.87 5.05 -13.98
C GLY A 63 11.26 5.72 -12.66
N HIS A 64 10.33 6.38 -11.96
CA HIS A 64 10.54 6.87 -10.60
C HIS A 64 10.27 5.75 -9.60
N SER A 65 11.20 5.53 -8.66
CA SER A 65 11.07 4.56 -7.58
C SER A 65 11.20 5.26 -6.24
N ILE A 66 10.21 5.07 -5.37
CA ILE A 66 10.19 5.56 -4.00
C ILE A 66 10.27 4.36 -3.05
N ARG A 67 11.24 4.39 -2.13
CA ARG A 67 11.43 3.32 -1.14
C ARG A 67 10.60 3.60 0.11
N ALA A 68 10.01 2.54 0.65
CA ALA A 68 9.33 2.60 1.94
C ALA A 68 10.30 3.02 3.05
N CYS A 69 9.81 3.82 3.99
CA CYS A 69 10.57 4.19 5.18
C CYS A 69 9.66 4.18 6.40
N VAL A 70 10.12 3.55 7.47
CA VAL A 70 9.44 3.61 8.78
C VAL A 70 9.46 5.02 9.39
N CYS A 71 10.32 5.89 8.87
CA CYS A 71 10.43 7.29 9.27
C CYS A 71 9.27 8.17 8.76
N SER A 72 8.52 7.71 7.74
CA SER A 72 7.38 8.43 7.16
C SER A 72 7.70 9.88 6.73
N ASP A 73 8.90 10.10 6.21
CA ASP A 73 9.35 11.41 5.75
C ASP A 73 8.63 11.87 4.47
N ARG A 74 8.79 13.14 4.10
CA ARG A 74 8.13 13.68 2.90
C ARG A 74 8.60 12.99 1.60
N ASN A 75 9.83 12.50 1.57
CA ASN A 75 10.41 11.88 0.37
C ASN A 75 9.86 10.47 0.11
N SER A 76 9.36 9.78 1.14
CA SER A 76 8.71 8.48 1.03
C SER A 76 7.19 8.56 0.79
N GLN A 77 6.64 9.78 0.64
CA GLN A 77 5.22 9.98 0.39
C GLN A 77 4.92 10.04 -1.11
N ILE A 78 3.82 9.38 -1.49
CA ILE A 78 3.18 9.56 -2.80
C ILE A 78 1.77 10.09 -2.57
N GLN A 79 1.27 10.85 -3.54
CA GLN A 79 -0.11 11.33 -3.50
C GLN A 79 -0.90 10.70 -4.65
N ALA A 80 -2.19 10.46 -4.39
CA ALA A 80 -3.12 10.19 -5.46
C ALA A 80 -3.15 11.38 -6.41
N SER A 81 -3.36 11.08 -7.68
CA SER A 81 -3.59 12.10 -8.69
C SER A 81 -4.84 12.89 -8.28
N GLN A 82 -4.82 14.20 -8.45
CA GLN A 82 -6.05 14.98 -8.27
C GLN A 82 -7.08 14.47 -9.28
N GLN A 83 -8.21 13.98 -8.79
CA GLN A 83 -9.36 13.71 -9.64
C GLN A 83 -9.84 15.08 -10.14
N GLN A 84 -9.80 15.29 -11.46
CA GLN A 84 -10.49 16.41 -12.12
C GLN A 84 -12.00 16.19 -12.05
#